data_AF-A0A7H8M7Z4-F1
#
_entry.id   AF-A0A7H8M7Z4-F1
#
_cell.length_a   1.000
_cell.length_b   1.000
_cell.length_c   1.000
_cell.angle_alpha   90.00
_cell.angle_beta   90.00
_cell.angle_gamma   90.00
#
_symmetry.space_group_name_H-M   'P 1'
#
loop_
_entity.id
_entity.type
_entity.pdbx_description
1 polymer ?
#
loop_
_entity_poly.entity_id
_entity_poly.type
_entity_poly.pdbx_seq_one_letter_code
_entity_poly.pdbx_strand_id
1 'polypeptide(L)'
;MAGWFGEHWRRLAAGCAVAALGAAVLLGELGEAGAGDRVRADARRVHCLSDGQRAELVRVAVRLGAAAPGSTGTAVRPMRGGRPGAPLTADEWSRKDPGGFARACAPLAVLTGAKALQDPPPRPPLWRRVLTNPVFTLVLGGLLTAATSASAARSVRRQTLADQLNTAAAEYLKAAQEVRLARTWEHAPDAAALEGRRVELGAAILRAGLRDADRQNLDRLLDRTHQDLVGTGFQKAASEEAVRRLERALRRAVRGVPVPVAEGRP
;
A
#
# COMPACT_ATOMS: atom_id res chain seq x y z
N MET A 1 23.28 17.03 6.13
CA MET A 1 22.19 17.38 5.19
C MET A 1 22.05 16.43 3.97
N ALA A 2 23.02 15.55 3.66
CA ALA A 2 22.93 14.66 2.50
C ALA A 2 21.91 13.49 2.60
N GLY A 3 21.39 13.17 3.80
CA GLY A 3 20.47 12.04 3.99
C GLY A 3 18.99 12.33 3.68
N TRP A 4 18.55 13.58 3.78
CA TRP A 4 17.12 13.94 3.69
C TRP A 4 16.60 13.95 2.25
N PHE A 5 17.45 14.35 1.29
CA PHE A 5 17.11 14.35 -0.14
C PHE A 5 16.94 12.94 -0.72
N GLY A 6 17.66 11.94 -0.21
CA GLY A 6 17.63 10.57 -0.73
C GLY A 6 16.34 9.81 -0.45
N GLU A 7 15.70 10.04 0.70
CA GLU A 7 14.44 9.37 1.06
C GLU A 7 13.24 9.94 0.30
N HIS A 8 13.21 11.25 0.07
CA HIS A 8 12.15 11.89 -0.72
C HIS A 8 12.20 11.46 -2.19
N TRP A 9 13.39 11.38 -2.79
CA TRP A 9 13.54 10.97 -4.18
C TRP A 9 13.13 9.51 -4.41
N ARG A 10 13.47 8.60 -3.48
CA ARG A 10 13.06 7.19 -3.56
C ARG A 10 11.54 6.99 -3.40
N ARG A 11 10.89 7.79 -2.54
CA ARG A 11 9.42 7.78 -2.39
C ARG A 11 8.71 8.34 -3.62
N LEU A 12 9.25 9.39 -4.22
CA LEU A 12 8.72 9.98 -5.45
C LEU A 12 8.90 9.05 -6.67
N ALA A 13 10.08 8.43 -6.83
CA ALA A 13 10.35 7.52 -7.93
C ALA A 13 9.46 6.26 -7.87
N ALA A 14 9.24 5.69 -6.68
CA ALA A 14 8.33 4.57 -6.48
C ALA A 14 6.86 4.96 -6.74
N GLY A 15 6.43 6.15 -6.32
CA GLY A 15 5.10 6.67 -6.58
C GLY A 15 4.82 6.90 -8.07
N CYS A 16 5.79 7.48 -8.80
CA CYS A 16 5.67 7.73 -10.23
C CYS A 16 5.65 6.43 -11.06
N ALA A 17 6.42 5.41 -10.68
CA ALA A 17 6.42 4.13 -11.39
C ALA A 17 5.08 3.38 -11.24
N VAL A 18 4.49 3.39 -10.05
CA VAL A 18 3.18 2.78 -9.79
C VAL A 18 2.06 3.57 -10.48
N ALA A 19 2.14 4.91 -10.47
CA ALA A 19 1.18 5.75 -11.17
C ALA A 19 1.26 5.59 -12.70
N ALA A 20 2.46 5.48 -13.27
CA ALA A 20 2.67 5.27 -14.70
C ALA A 20 2.18 3.88 -15.15
N LEU A 21 2.42 2.84 -14.35
CA LEU A 21 1.89 1.49 -14.62
C LEU A 21 0.36 1.42 -14.48
N GLY A 22 -0.22 2.10 -13.48
CA GLY A 22 -1.66 2.23 -13.33
C GLY A 22 -2.30 2.96 -14.52
N ALA A 23 -1.67 4.04 -14.99
CA ALA A 23 -2.12 4.79 -16.16
C ALA A 23 -2.01 3.98 -17.46
N ALA A 24 -0.95 3.19 -17.65
CA ALA A 24 -0.78 2.35 -18.83
C ALA A 24 -1.84 1.22 -18.91
N VAL A 25 -2.21 0.61 -17.78
CA VAL A 25 -3.28 -0.40 -17.71
C VAL A 25 -4.65 0.24 -17.99
N LEU A 26 -4.89 1.46 -17.52
CA LEU A 26 -6.13 2.20 -17.78
C LEU A 26 -6.23 2.68 -19.24
N LEU A 27 -5.13 3.10 -19.85
CA LEU A 27 -5.08 3.55 -21.24
C LEU A 27 -5.23 2.40 -22.24
N GLY A 28 -4.77 1.19 -21.91
CA GLY A 28 -4.93 0.00 -22.75
C GLY A 28 -6.39 -0.47 -22.91
N GLU A 29 -7.28 -0.16 -21.97
CA GLU A 29 -8.69 -0.60 -22.00
C GLU A 29 -9.63 0.38 -22.75
N LEU A 30 -9.24 1.65 -22.95
CA LEU A 30 -10.11 2.66 -23.56
C LEU A 30 -10.09 2.68 -25.10
N GLY A 31 -9.05 2.12 -25.74
CA GLY A 31 -8.85 2.24 -27.19
C GLY A 31 -9.64 1.28 -28.07
N GLU A 32 -9.88 0.04 -27.63
CA GLU A 32 -10.35 -1.03 -28.53
C GLU A 32 -11.82 -1.47 -28.33
N ALA A 33 -12.48 -1.05 -27.24
CA ALA A 33 -13.77 -1.63 -26.85
C ALA A 33 -15.00 -1.12 -27.65
N GLY A 34 -14.91 0.01 -28.36
CA GLY A 34 -16.09 0.66 -28.95
C GLY A 34 -16.32 0.43 -30.45
N ALA A 35 -15.25 0.32 -31.24
CA ALA A 35 -15.35 0.39 -32.70
C ALA A 35 -15.73 -0.94 -33.35
N GLY A 36 -15.11 -2.05 -32.93
CA GLY A 36 -15.35 -3.37 -33.52
C GLY A 36 -16.75 -3.92 -33.25
N ASP A 37 -17.33 -3.61 -32.09
CA ASP A 37 -18.65 -4.13 -31.69
C ASP A 37 -19.79 -3.46 -32.46
N ARG A 38 -19.65 -2.16 -32.78
CA ARG A 38 -20.61 -1.43 -33.63
C ARG A 38 -20.60 -1.94 -35.06
N VAL A 39 -19.42 -2.12 -35.65
CA VAL A 39 -19.28 -2.64 -37.02
C VAL A 39 -19.90 -4.04 -37.15
N ARG A 40 -19.72 -4.92 -36.17
CA ARG A 40 -20.36 -6.25 -36.16
C ARG A 40 -21.88 -6.18 -35.95
N ALA A 41 -22.38 -5.23 -35.16
CA ALA A 41 -23.83 -5.03 -35.00
C ALA A 41 -24.47 -4.53 -36.30
N ASP A 42 -23.83 -3.60 -37.00
CA ASP A 42 -24.30 -3.08 -38.29
C ASP A 42 -24.23 -4.15 -39.38
N ALA A 43 -23.13 -4.92 -39.44
CA ALA A 43 -23.00 -6.03 -40.39
C ALA A 43 -24.06 -7.12 -40.17
N ARG A 44 -24.39 -7.44 -38.90
CA ARG A 44 -25.50 -8.35 -38.56
C ARG A 44 -26.84 -7.83 -39.05
N ARG A 45 -27.10 -6.54 -38.82
CA ARG A 45 -28.34 -5.90 -39.26
C ARG A 45 -28.48 -5.96 -40.78
N VAL A 46 -27.43 -5.64 -41.53
CA VAL A 46 -27.41 -5.71 -43.00
C VAL A 46 -27.63 -7.15 -43.48
N HIS A 47 -26.96 -8.13 -42.86
CA HIS A 47 -27.12 -9.55 -43.21
C HIS A 47 -28.56 -10.03 -43.05
N CYS A 48 -29.19 -9.74 -41.92
CA CYS A 48 -30.56 -10.14 -41.62
C CYS A 48 -31.62 -9.39 -42.44
N LEU A 49 -31.29 -8.18 -42.95
CA LEU A 49 -32.18 -7.40 -43.82
C LEU A 49 -31.98 -7.71 -45.32
N SER A 50 -31.03 -8.55 -45.69
CA SER A 50 -30.82 -8.95 -47.09
C SER A 50 -32.03 -9.73 -47.64
N ASP A 51 -32.33 -9.57 -48.93
CA ASP A 51 -33.54 -10.14 -49.55
C ASP A 51 -33.62 -11.66 -49.41
N GLY A 52 -32.48 -12.36 -49.44
CA GLY A 52 -32.42 -13.81 -49.24
C GLY A 52 -32.71 -14.25 -47.80
N GLN A 53 -32.57 -13.37 -46.81
CA GLN A 53 -32.70 -13.71 -45.38
C GLN A 53 -34.01 -13.20 -44.75
N ARG A 54 -34.71 -12.24 -45.38
CA ARG A 54 -35.95 -11.64 -44.84
C ARG A 54 -37.02 -12.67 -44.49
N ALA A 55 -37.28 -13.63 -45.37
CA ALA A 55 -38.29 -14.67 -45.13
C ALA A 55 -37.89 -15.63 -43.99
N GLU A 56 -36.59 -15.90 -43.83
CA GLU A 56 -36.09 -16.76 -42.76
C GLU A 56 -36.07 -16.01 -41.42
N LEU A 57 -35.67 -14.74 -41.42
CA LEU A 57 -35.73 -13.85 -40.26
C LEU A 57 -37.14 -13.80 -39.68
N VAL A 58 -38.17 -13.67 -40.51
CA VAL A 58 -39.56 -13.62 -40.06
C VAL A 58 -40.02 -14.98 -39.51
N ARG A 59 -39.63 -16.09 -40.15
CA ARG A 59 -39.92 -17.44 -39.63
C ARG A 59 -39.28 -17.66 -38.25
N VAL A 60 -38.02 -17.26 -38.08
CA VAL A 60 -37.31 -17.31 -36.81
C VAL A 60 -37.98 -16.39 -35.78
N ALA A 61 -38.35 -15.17 -36.17
CA ALA A 61 -39.05 -14.22 -35.30
C ALA A 61 -40.39 -14.77 -34.79
N VAL A 62 -41.17 -15.43 -35.64
CA VAL A 62 -42.43 -16.07 -35.23
C VAL A 62 -42.19 -17.22 -34.26
N ARG A 63 -41.19 -18.07 -34.54
CA ARG A 63 -40.83 -19.19 -33.64
C ARG A 63 -40.34 -18.73 -32.26
N LEU A 64 -39.64 -17.60 -32.21
CA LEU A 64 -39.15 -17.00 -30.96
C LEU A 64 -40.21 -16.12 -30.27
N GLY A 65 -41.42 -16.01 -30.83
CA GLY A 65 -42.48 -15.15 -30.30
C GLY A 65 -42.17 -13.65 -30.39
N ALA A 66 -41.18 -13.24 -31.19
CA ALA A 66 -40.84 -11.85 -31.46
C ALA A 66 -41.77 -11.23 -32.52
N ALA A 67 -42.35 -12.05 -33.40
CA ALA A 67 -43.36 -11.67 -34.38
C ALA A 67 -44.60 -12.56 -34.28
N ALA A 68 -45.77 -12.02 -34.65
CA ALA A 68 -47.03 -12.73 -34.58
C ALA A 68 -47.22 -13.69 -35.77
N PRO A 69 -47.99 -14.78 -35.60
CA PRO A 69 -48.42 -15.63 -36.71
C PRO A 69 -49.11 -14.80 -37.82
N GLY A 70 -48.82 -15.13 -39.07
CA GLY A 70 -49.26 -14.34 -40.23
C GLY A 70 -48.32 -13.20 -40.66
N SER A 71 -47.18 -13.05 -39.98
CA SER A 71 -46.07 -12.22 -40.48
C SER A 71 -45.45 -12.85 -41.74
N THR A 72 -45.12 -12.04 -42.74
CA THR A 72 -44.52 -12.45 -44.01
C THR A 72 -43.18 -11.74 -44.21
N GLY A 73 -42.40 -12.15 -45.22
CA GLY A 73 -41.11 -11.52 -45.54
C GLY A 73 -41.21 -10.02 -45.88
N THR A 74 -42.39 -9.53 -46.24
CA THR A 74 -42.66 -8.12 -46.57
C THR A 74 -43.37 -7.36 -45.44
N ALA A 75 -44.07 -8.06 -44.53
CA ALA A 75 -44.83 -7.46 -43.44
C ALA A 75 -44.65 -8.24 -42.13
N VAL A 76 -43.94 -7.65 -41.18
CA VAL A 76 -43.72 -8.18 -39.83
C VAL A 76 -44.70 -7.55 -38.86
N ARG A 77 -45.42 -8.37 -38.09
CA ARG A 77 -46.25 -7.91 -36.97
C ARG A 77 -45.52 -8.17 -35.67
N PRO A 78 -44.77 -7.20 -35.11
CA PRO A 78 -43.98 -7.42 -33.90
C PRO A 78 -44.90 -7.72 -32.70
N MET A 79 -44.46 -8.62 -31.82
CA MET A 79 -45.18 -8.95 -30.59
C MET A 79 -44.70 -8.06 -29.45
N ARG A 80 -45.63 -7.34 -28.81
CA ARG A 80 -45.35 -6.52 -27.61
C ARG A 80 -46.33 -6.88 -26.51
N GLY A 81 -45.82 -7.35 -25.38
CA GLY A 81 -46.66 -7.74 -24.24
C GLY A 81 -47.71 -8.80 -24.59
N GLY A 82 -47.38 -9.75 -25.48
CA GLY A 82 -48.29 -10.80 -25.93
C GLY A 82 -49.33 -10.37 -26.97
N ARG A 83 -49.31 -9.11 -27.43
CA ARG A 83 -50.25 -8.62 -28.45
C ARG A 83 -49.53 -8.33 -29.79
N PRO A 84 -50.16 -8.68 -30.93
CA PRO A 84 -49.63 -8.33 -32.24
C PRO A 84 -49.73 -6.83 -32.48
N GLY A 85 -48.62 -6.21 -32.87
CA GLY A 85 -48.57 -4.82 -33.30
C GLY A 85 -49.04 -4.63 -34.74
N ALA A 86 -49.09 -3.37 -35.17
CA ALA A 86 -49.35 -3.00 -36.56
C ALA A 86 -48.27 -3.62 -37.50
N PRO A 87 -48.64 -3.99 -38.74
CA PRO A 87 -47.68 -4.50 -39.72
C PRO A 87 -46.63 -3.44 -40.04
N LEU A 88 -45.37 -3.87 -40.04
CA LEU A 88 -44.19 -3.06 -40.36
C LEU A 88 -43.34 -3.79 -41.40
N THR A 89 -42.59 -3.06 -42.21
CA THR A 89 -41.50 -3.67 -42.98
C THR A 89 -40.39 -4.16 -42.04
N ALA A 90 -39.55 -5.11 -42.48
CA ALA A 90 -38.41 -5.58 -41.69
C ALA A 90 -37.45 -4.45 -41.31
N ASP A 91 -37.24 -3.50 -42.23
CA ASP A 91 -36.44 -2.29 -42.01
C ASP A 91 -37.03 -1.40 -40.91
N GLU A 92 -38.34 -1.13 -40.95
CA GLU A 92 -39.02 -0.36 -39.92
C GLU A 92 -39.06 -1.08 -38.58
N TRP A 93 -39.22 -2.41 -38.58
CA TRP A 93 -39.16 -3.21 -37.37
C TRP A 93 -37.78 -3.11 -36.71
N SER A 94 -36.69 -3.21 -37.48
CA SER A 94 -35.33 -3.05 -36.95
C SER A 94 -35.08 -1.69 -36.27
N ARG A 95 -35.79 -0.64 -36.72
CA ARG A 95 -35.70 0.71 -36.13
C ARG A 95 -36.62 0.89 -34.92
N LYS A 96 -37.86 0.42 -35.00
CA LYS A 96 -38.89 0.64 -33.97
C LYS A 96 -38.80 -0.34 -32.80
N ASP A 97 -38.16 -1.50 -32.98
CA ASP A 97 -37.95 -2.52 -31.96
C ASP A 97 -36.60 -3.23 -32.17
N PRO A 98 -35.49 -2.55 -31.84
CA PRO A 98 -34.15 -3.11 -32.05
C PRO A 98 -33.92 -4.37 -31.22
N GLY A 99 -34.54 -4.48 -30.03
CA GLY A 99 -34.40 -5.64 -29.15
C GLY A 99 -35.16 -6.89 -29.65
N GLY A 100 -36.36 -6.72 -30.19
CA GLY A 100 -37.09 -7.81 -30.86
C GLY A 100 -36.38 -8.28 -32.13
N PHE A 101 -35.91 -7.34 -32.95
CA PHE A 101 -35.15 -7.64 -34.17
C PHE A 101 -33.83 -8.35 -33.87
N ALA A 102 -33.02 -7.86 -32.92
CA ALA A 102 -31.74 -8.47 -32.57
C ALA A 102 -31.90 -9.92 -32.06
N ARG A 103 -32.95 -10.20 -31.27
CA ARG A 103 -33.25 -11.55 -30.78
C ARG A 103 -33.60 -12.52 -31.91
N ALA A 104 -34.27 -12.06 -32.98
CA ALA A 104 -34.55 -12.89 -34.14
C ALA A 104 -33.35 -13.04 -35.07
N CYS A 105 -32.54 -11.99 -35.23
CA CYS A 105 -31.38 -11.96 -36.11
C CYS A 105 -30.19 -12.76 -35.55
N ALA A 106 -29.97 -12.78 -34.23
CA ALA A 106 -28.86 -13.50 -33.60
C ALA A 106 -28.80 -15.01 -33.94
N PRO A 107 -29.87 -15.81 -33.77
CA PRO A 107 -29.84 -17.22 -34.13
C PRO A 107 -29.76 -17.43 -35.66
N LEU A 108 -30.35 -16.54 -36.46
CA LEU A 108 -30.22 -16.60 -37.91
C LEU A 108 -28.76 -16.41 -38.38
N ALA A 109 -28.04 -15.46 -37.78
CA ALA A 109 -26.62 -15.22 -38.06
C ALA A 109 -25.74 -16.44 -37.69
N VAL A 110 -26.11 -17.17 -36.64
CA VAL A 110 -25.44 -18.43 -36.26
C VAL A 110 -25.73 -19.55 -37.26
N LEU A 111 -26.99 -19.73 -37.64
CA LEU A 111 -27.42 -20.80 -38.55
C LEU A 111 -26.91 -20.62 -39.98
N THR A 112 -26.76 -19.36 -40.42
CA THR A 112 -26.21 -19.03 -41.74
C THR A 112 -24.69 -19.07 -41.80
N GLY A 113 -24.02 -19.51 -40.73
CA GLY A 113 -22.57 -19.76 -40.70
C GLY A 113 -21.71 -18.49 -40.68
N ALA A 114 -22.29 -17.33 -40.39
CA ALA A 114 -21.57 -16.06 -40.33
C ALA A 114 -20.76 -15.96 -39.02
N LYS A 115 -19.67 -16.73 -38.90
CA LYS A 115 -18.79 -16.76 -37.72
C LYS A 115 -18.24 -15.38 -37.35
N ALA A 116 -18.01 -14.51 -38.33
CA ALA A 116 -17.57 -13.12 -38.12
C ALA A 116 -18.62 -12.22 -37.43
N LEU A 117 -19.87 -12.68 -37.36
CA LEU A 117 -21.02 -11.98 -36.78
C LEU A 117 -21.42 -12.52 -35.39
N GLN A 118 -20.67 -13.48 -34.83
CA GLN A 118 -20.92 -14.00 -33.48
C GLN A 118 -20.42 -13.01 -32.42
N ASP A 119 -21.14 -12.93 -31.30
CA ASP A 119 -20.66 -12.14 -30.16
C ASP A 119 -19.40 -12.80 -29.57
N PRO A 120 -18.34 -12.03 -29.26
CA PRO A 120 -17.17 -12.59 -28.60
C PRO A 120 -17.56 -13.13 -27.22
N PRO A 121 -16.84 -14.16 -26.72
CA PRO A 121 -17.09 -14.70 -25.39
C PRO A 121 -17.01 -13.59 -24.32
N PRO A 122 -17.82 -13.68 -23.25
CA PRO A 122 -17.83 -12.68 -22.20
C PRO A 122 -16.42 -12.54 -21.61
N ARG A 123 -15.92 -11.30 -21.57
CA ARG A 123 -14.59 -10.99 -21.04
C ARG A 123 -14.50 -11.47 -19.57
N PRO A 124 -13.39 -12.12 -19.16
CA PRO A 124 -13.22 -12.52 -17.77
C PRO A 124 -13.21 -11.30 -16.85
N PRO A 125 -13.64 -11.47 -15.57
CA PRO A 125 -13.71 -10.37 -14.62
C PRO A 125 -12.33 -9.75 -14.38
N LEU A 126 -12.31 -8.43 -14.18
CA LEU A 126 -11.09 -7.60 -14.12
C LEU A 126 -10.03 -8.13 -13.13
N TRP A 127 -10.44 -8.59 -11.95
CA TRP A 127 -9.52 -9.11 -10.93
C TRP A 127 -8.70 -10.32 -11.44
N ARG A 128 -9.29 -11.15 -12.30
CA ARG A 128 -8.63 -12.34 -12.85
C ARG A 128 -7.57 -11.94 -13.87
N ARG A 129 -7.83 -10.90 -14.67
CA ARG A 129 -6.85 -10.32 -15.63
C ARG A 129 -5.66 -9.68 -14.92
N VAL A 130 -5.93 -8.94 -13.84
CA VAL A 130 -4.89 -8.27 -13.05
C VAL A 130 -3.97 -9.29 -12.37
N LEU A 131 -4.52 -10.35 -11.77
CA LEU A 131 -3.72 -11.39 -11.12
C LEU A 131 -2.90 -12.24 -12.09
N THR A 132 -3.36 -12.43 -13.32
CA THR A 132 -2.60 -13.14 -14.36
C THR A 132 -1.53 -12.27 -15.02
N ASN A 133 -1.43 -10.97 -14.69
CA ASN A 133 -0.45 -10.09 -15.29
C ASN A 133 0.93 -10.27 -14.62
N PRO A 134 1.98 -10.71 -15.34
CA PRO A 134 3.32 -10.90 -14.79
C PRO A 134 3.96 -9.62 -14.26
N VAL A 135 3.50 -8.45 -14.71
CA VAL A 135 3.95 -7.16 -14.17
C VAL A 135 3.44 -6.96 -12.74
N PHE A 136 2.23 -7.42 -12.43
CA PHE A 136 1.67 -7.32 -11.09
C PHE A 136 2.47 -8.15 -10.08
N THR A 137 2.87 -9.37 -10.45
CA THR A 137 3.71 -10.22 -9.57
C THR A 137 5.10 -9.63 -9.37
N LEU A 138 5.71 -9.02 -10.39
CA LEU A 138 6.99 -8.31 -10.27
C LEU A 138 6.91 -7.09 -9.34
N VAL A 139 5.87 -6.27 -9.48
CA VAL A 139 5.65 -5.10 -8.62
C VAL A 139 5.40 -5.52 -7.17
N LEU A 140 4.57 -6.54 -6.96
CA LEU A 140 4.26 -7.06 -5.64
C LEU A 140 5.51 -7.66 -4.98
N GLY A 141 6.31 -8.43 -5.72
CA GLY A 141 7.58 -8.97 -5.25
C GLY A 141 8.56 -7.87 -4.87
N GLY A 142 8.72 -6.84 -5.70
CA GLY A 142 9.59 -5.70 -5.42
C GLY A 142 9.18 -4.91 -4.17
N LEU A 143 7.87 -4.69 -3.98
CA LEU A 143 7.34 -4.04 -2.77
C LEU A 143 7.61 -4.85 -1.51
N LEU A 144 7.42 -6.18 -1.57
CA LEU A 144 7.68 -7.07 -0.45
C LEU A 144 9.16 -7.05 -0.06
N THR A 145 10.07 -7.14 -1.04
CA THR A 145 11.52 -7.05 -0.81
C THR A 145 11.94 -5.71 -0.24
N ALA A 146 11.34 -4.61 -0.70
CA ALA A 146 11.60 -3.29 -0.16
C ALA A 146 11.14 -3.18 1.30
N ALA A 147 9.97 -3.73 1.63
CA ALA A 147 9.43 -3.73 2.98
C ALA A 147 10.29 -4.54 3.96
N THR A 148 10.74 -5.73 3.55
CA THR A 148 11.63 -6.58 4.37
C THR A 148 13.02 -5.97 4.53
N SER A 149 13.58 -5.37 3.48
CA SER A 149 14.87 -4.68 3.56
C SER A 149 14.80 -3.45 4.48
N ALA A 150 13.71 -2.69 4.41
CA ALA A 150 13.49 -1.53 5.26
C ALA A 150 13.31 -1.92 6.74
N SER A 151 12.64 -3.05 7.03
CA SER A 151 12.50 -3.53 8.41
C SER A 151 13.83 -4.02 8.97
N ALA A 152 14.62 -4.75 8.19
CA ALA A 152 15.97 -5.20 8.58
C ALA A 152 16.92 -4.01 8.81
N ALA A 153 16.91 -3.00 7.94
CA ALA A 153 17.73 -1.80 8.13
C ALA A 153 17.38 -1.05 9.43
N ARG A 154 16.09 -1.02 9.81
CA ARG A 154 15.64 -0.40 11.07
C ARG A 154 16.06 -1.21 12.29
N SER A 155 16.03 -2.53 12.25
CA SER A 155 16.46 -3.36 13.38
C SER A 155 17.96 -3.23 13.62
N VAL A 156 18.78 -3.29 12.58
CA VAL A 156 20.24 -3.10 12.67
C VAL A 156 20.55 -1.71 13.24
N ARG A 157 19.91 -0.65 12.71
CA ARG A 157 20.12 0.71 13.23
C ARG A 157 19.76 0.84 14.71
N ARG A 158 18.68 0.20 15.17
CA ARG A 158 18.31 0.18 16.59
C ARG A 158 19.33 -0.55 17.44
N GLN A 159 19.84 -1.69 16.97
CA GLN A 159 20.87 -2.45 17.67
C GLN A 159 22.16 -1.64 17.80
N THR A 160 22.65 -1.04 16.72
CA THR A 160 23.87 -0.22 16.76
C THR A 160 23.74 0.97 17.71
N LEU A 161 22.57 1.62 17.75
CA LEU A 161 22.32 2.73 18.67
C LEU A 161 22.22 2.27 20.13
N ALA A 162 21.61 1.11 20.39
CA ALA A 162 21.56 0.51 21.71
C ALA A 162 22.95 0.10 22.20
N ASP A 163 23.79 -0.45 21.33
CA ASP A 163 25.18 -0.81 21.63
C ASP A 163 26.01 0.44 21.94
N GLN A 164 25.88 1.52 21.15
CA GLN A 164 26.56 2.80 21.43
C GLN A 164 26.15 3.37 22.78
N LEU A 165 24.85 3.33 23.13
CA LEU A 165 24.36 3.77 24.42
C LEU A 165 24.92 2.89 25.55
N ASN A 166 24.96 1.57 25.36
CA ASN A 166 25.46 0.63 26.35
C ASN A 166 26.98 0.80 26.60
N THR A 167 27.77 1.00 25.54
CA THR A 167 29.21 1.29 25.65
C THR A 167 29.46 2.60 26.39
N ALA A 168 28.78 3.69 26.00
CA ALA A 168 28.94 4.98 26.68
C ALA A 168 28.49 4.93 28.15
N ALA A 169 27.41 4.19 28.44
CA ALA A 169 26.93 3.94 29.80
C ALA A 169 27.98 3.20 30.64
N ALA A 170 28.59 2.14 30.09
CA ALA A 170 29.61 1.37 30.79
C ALA A 170 30.85 2.22 31.11
N GLU A 171 31.34 3.02 30.16
CA GLU A 171 32.48 3.91 30.36
C GLU A 171 32.20 5.00 31.41
N TYR A 172 31.00 5.59 31.40
CA TYR A 172 30.60 6.54 32.43
C TYR A 172 30.49 5.90 33.81
N LEU A 173 29.84 4.74 33.93
CA LEU A 173 29.69 4.05 35.22
C LEU A 173 31.04 3.60 35.79
N LYS A 174 31.97 3.20 34.93
CA LYS A 174 33.35 2.90 35.31
C LYS A 174 34.06 4.14 35.87
N ALA A 175 34.04 5.26 35.15
CA ALA A 175 34.64 6.52 35.61
C ALA A 175 33.98 7.02 36.91
N ALA A 176 32.66 6.90 37.04
CA ALA A 176 31.93 7.24 38.25
C ALA A 176 32.40 6.39 39.45
N GLN A 177 32.61 5.10 39.25
CA GLN A 177 33.13 4.20 40.29
C GLN A 177 34.57 4.56 40.70
N GLU A 178 35.43 4.91 39.74
CA GLU A 178 36.80 5.38 40.01
C GLU A 178 36.80 6.66 40.86
N VAL A 179 35.96 7.64 40.52
CA VAL A 179 35.79 8.87 41.31
C VAL A 179 35.26 8.58 42.72
N ARG A 180 34.29 7.66 42.87
CA ARG A 180 33.78 7.26 44.20
C ARG A 180 34.86 6.63 45.06
N LEU A 181 35.67 5.75 44.48
CA LEU A 181 36.77 5.10 45.18
C LEU A 181 37.82 6.14 45.58
N ALA A 182 38.27 6.99 44.66
CA ALA A 182 39.22 8.06 44.95
C ALA A 182 38.75 8.95 46.10
N ARG A 183 37.49 9.40 46.07
CA ARG A 183 36.89 10.19 47.16
C ARG A 183 36.82 9.45 48.49
N THR A 184 36.49 8.16 48.46
CA THR A 184 36.40 7.33 49.68
C THR A 184 37.77 7.17 50.36
N TRP A 185 38.84 7.17 49.58
CA TRP A 185 40.22 7.09 50.06
C TRP A 185 40.88 8.47 50.23
N GLU A 186 40.12 9.57 50.16
CA GLU A 186 40.63 10.95 50.26
C GLU A 186 41.66 11.34 49.18
N HIS A 187 41.65 10.65 48.03
CA HIS A 187 42.47 10.98 46.86
C HIS A 187 41.76 12.03 45.99
N ALA A 188 42.55 12.85 45.29
CA ALA A 188 42.02 13.79 44.32
C ALA A 188 41.34 13.03 43.15
N PRO A 189 40.02 13.21 42.92
CA PRO A 189 39.34 12.55 41.81
C PRO A 189 39.66 13.23 40.48
N ASP A 190 39.70 12.45 39.40
CA ASP A 190 39.77 12.99 38.04
C ASP A 190 38.37 13.44 37.57
N ALA A 191 37.96 14.62 38.02
CA ALA A 191 36.68 15.22 37.66
C ALA A 191 36.58 15.54 36.15
N ALA A 192 37.72 15.84 35.50
CA ALA A 192 37.74 16.14 34.07
C ALA A 192 37.46 14.90 33.22
N ALA A 193 38.05 13.75 33.57
CA ALA A 193 37.74 12.49 32.90
C ALA A 193 36.26 12.10 33.07
N LEU A 194 35.71 12.25 34.28
CA LEU A 194 34.29 11.97 34.54
C LEU A 194 33.36 12.88 33.73
N GLU A 195 33.66 14.18 33.63
CA GLU A 195 32.86 15.11 32.83
C GLU A 195 32.94 14.80 31.33
N GLY A 196 34.12 14.42 30.82
CA GLY A 196 34.26 13.92 29.45
C GLY A 196 33.34 12.75 29.16
N ARG A 197 33.28 11.75 30.06
CA ARG A 197 32.37 10.60 29.93
C ARG A 197 30.90 10.98 30.07
N ARG A 198 30.57 11.99 30.89
CA ARG A 198 29.19 12.52 30.99
C ARG A 198 28.73 13.08 29.65
N VAL A 199 29.55 13.89 29.00
CA VAL A 199 29.23 14.47 27.68
C VAL A 199 29.05 13.39 26.63
N GLU A 200 29.92 12.37 26.61
CA GLU A 200 29.80 11.23 25.69
C GLU A 200 28.50 10.44 25.89
N LEU A 201 28.13 10.17 27.15
CA LEU A 201 26.89 9.50 27.49
C LEU A 201 25.67 10.34 27.11
N GLY A 202 25.67 11.65 27.40
CA GLY A 202 24.62 12.57 26.97
C GLY A 202 24.44 12.56 25.44
N ALA A 203 25.54 12.62 24.69
CA ALA A 203 25.49 12.53 23.23
C ALA A 203 24.96 11.17 22.73
N ALA A 204 25.23 10.07 23.44
CA ALA A 204 24.67 8.75 23.12
C ALA A 204 23.16 8.68 23.42
N ILE A 205 22.70 9.26 24.53
CA ILE A 205 21.28 9.37 24.90
C ILE A 205 20.51 10.13 23.81
N LEU A 206 21.05 11.26 23.30
CA LEU A 206 20.45 12.03 22.21
C LEU A 206 20.33 11.21 20.91
N ARG A 207 21.31 10.35 20.61
CA ARG A 207 21.36 9.55 19.38
C ARG A 207 20.50 8.28 19.44
N ALA A 208 20.22 7.77 20.63
CA ALA A 208 19.54 6.49 20.84
C ALA A 208 18.08 6.44 20.34
N GLY A 209 17.48 7.59 19.96
CA GLY A 209 16.11 7.65 19.45
C GLY A 209 15.07 7.29 20.51
N LEU A 210 15.36 7.58 21.77
CA LEU A 210 14.45 7.41 22.90
C LEU A 210 13.27 8.37 22.79
N ARG A 211 12.18 8.07 23.51
CA ARG A 211 11.06 9.01 23.67
C ARG A 211 11.55 10.26 24.38
N ASP A 212 10.97 11.41 24.06
CA ASP A 212 11.39 12.70 24.64
C ASP A 212 11.35 12.71 26.17
N ALA A 213 10.32 12.10 26.77
CA ALA A 213 10.22 11.98 28.22
C ALA A 213 11.33 11.11 28.83
N ASP A 214 11.65 9.97 28.21
CA ASP A 214 12.70 9.06 28.67
C ASP A 214 14.08 9.72 28.57
N ARG A 215 14.32 10.43 27.46
CA ARG A 215 15.53 11.23 27.23
C ARG A 215 15.72 12.30 28.31
N GLN A 216 14.71 13.13 28.52
CA GLN A 216 14.77 14.18 29.55
C GLN A 216 14.96 13.60 30.96
N ASN A 217 14.33 12.47 31.27
CA ASN A 217 14.50 11.81 32.56
C ASN A 217 15.93 11.27 32.75
N LEU A 218 16.51 10.66 31.71
CA LEU A 218 17.90 10.19 31.75
C LEU A 218 18.89 11.33 31.87
N ASP A 219 18.71 12.42 31.12
CA ASP A 219 19.58 13.60 31.18
C ASP A 219 19.56 14.20 32.59
N ARG A 220 18.37 14.37 33.20
CA ARG A 220 18.25 14.83 34.59
C ARG A 220 18.90 13.87 35.60
N LEU A 221 18.75 12.56 35.42
CA LEU A 221 19.37 11.56 36.31
C LEU A 221 20.89 11.55 36.17
N LEU A 222 21.40 11.72 34.95
CA LEU A 222 22.81 11.82 34.65
C LEU A 222 23.41 13.05 35.33
N ASP A 223 22.78 14.22 35.16
CA ASP A 223 23.22 15.48 35.75
C ASP A 223 23.22 15.44 37.28
N ARG A 224 22.14 14.92 37.89
CA ARG A 224 22.06 14.75 39.36
C ARG A 224 23.14 13.81 39.87
N THR A 225 23.29 12.64 39.24
CA THR A 225 24.33 11.67 39.62
C THR A 225 25.72 12.27 39.52
N HIS A 226 25.99 13.05 38.46
CA HIS A 226 27.27 13.72 38.29
C HIS A 226 27.53 14.77 39.39
N GLN A 227 26.53 15.59 39.72
CA GLN A 227 26.60 16.57 40.81
C GLN A 227 26.85 15.90 42.16
N ASP A 228 26.18 14.77 42.45
CA ASP A 228 26.36 14.01 43.70
C ASP A 228 27.78 13.41 43.82
N LEU A 229 28.46 13.16 42.69
CA LEU A 229 29.81 12.59 42.64
C LEU A 229 30.91 13.66 42.75
N VAL A 230 30.73 14.80 42.10
CA VAL A 230 31.76 15.85 42.00
C VAL A 230 31.59 16.95 43.05
N GLY A 231 30.37 17.13 43.58
CA GLY A 231 30.01 18.19 44.51
C GLY A 231 30.82 18.20 45.82
N THR A 232 30.84 19.36 46.48
CA THR A 232 31.59 19.60 47.72
C THR A 232 31.04 18.80 48.92
N GLY A 233 29.79 18.35 48.86
CA GLY A 233 29.12 17.57 49.92
C GLY A 233 29.03 16.07 49.63
N PHE A 234 30.12 15.43 49.19
CA PHE A 234 30.12 14.01 48.85
C PHE A 234 29.63 13.13 50.01
N GLN A 235 28.55 12.39 49.77
CA GLN A 235 28.04 11.35 50.68
C GLN A 235 28.11 10.00 49.99
N LYS A 236 28.89 9.07 50.56
CA LYS A 236 29.12 7.73 49.98
C LYS A 236 27.82 6.96 49.71
N ALA A 237 26.89 6.96 50.65
CA ALA A 237 25.62 6.25 50.51
C ALA A 237 24.69 6.90 49.47
N ALA A 238 24.62 8.24 49.43
CA ALA A 238 23.78 8.96 48.48
C ALA A 238 24.28 8.80 47.04
N SER A 239 25.59 8.93 46.83
CA SER A 239 26.23 8.75 45.52
C SER A 239 26.10 7.32 45.00
N GLU A 240 26.17 6.31 45.89
CA GLU A 240 25.93 4.91 45.50
C GLU A 240 24.51 4.70 44.97
N GLU A 241 23.51 5.21 45.70
CA GLU A 241 22.12 5.07 45.30
C GLU A 241 21.80 5.89 44.04
N ALA A 242 22.46 7.03 43.83
CA ALA A 242 22.36 7.79 42.58
C ALA A 242 22.88 6.98 41.39
N VAL A 243 24.09 6.42 41.49
CA VAL A 243 24.69 5.57 40.44
C VAL A 243 23.82 4.34 40.16
N ARG A 244 23.33 3.64 41.19
CA ARG A 244 22.42 2.48 41.02
C ARG A 244 21.10 2.85 40.36
N ARG A 245 20.55 4.05 40.63
CA ARG A 245 19.34 4.55 39.97
C ARG A 245 19.59 4.83 38.50
N LEU A 246 20.70 5.51 38.18
CA LEU A 246 21.10 5.79 36.80
C LEU A 246 21.36 4.49 36.01
N GLU A 247 22.08 3.53 36.59
CA GLU A 247 22.33 2.23 35.96
C GLU A 247 21.03 1.48 35.64
N ARG A 248 20.08 1.43 36.59
CA ARG A 248 18.76 0.81 36.37
C ARG A 248 17.99 1.53 35.25
N ALA A 249 18.03 2.85 35.21
CA ALA A 249 17.39 3.66 34.17
C ALA A 249 17.99 3.39 32.79
N LEU A 250 19.33 3.37 32.68
CA LEU A 250 20.06 3.08 31.44
C LEU A 250 19.76 1.66 30.93
N ARG A 251 19.76 0.65 31.81
CA ARG A 251 19.39 -0.73 31.43
C ARG A 251 17.96 -0.83 30.90
N ARG A 252 17.01 -0.08 31.46
CA ARG A 252 15.63 -0.03 30.95
C ARG A 252 15.59 0.63 29.57
N ALA A 253 16.29 1.74 29.39
CA ALA A 253 16.35 2.46 28.11
C ALA A 253 16.95 1.59 26.99
N VAL A 254 18.06 0.88 27.25
CA VAL A 254 18.67 -0.07 26.29
C VAL A 254 17.71 -1.19 25.89
N ARG A 255 16.86 -1.65 26.83
CA ARG A 255 15.83 -2.68 26.57
C ARG A 255 14.56 -2.11 25.90
N GLY A 256 14.47 -0.80 25.67
CA GLY A 256 13.27 -0.15 25.17
C GLY A 256 12.10 -0.12 26.17
N VAL A 257 12.39 -0.27 27.47
CA VAL A 257 11.42 -0.19 28.56
C VAL A 257 11.35 1.26 29.05
N PRO A 258 10.16 1.81 29.37
CA PRO A 258 10.03 3.18 29.87
C PRO A 258 10.94 3.47 31.07
N VAL A 259 11.58 4.63 31.05
CA VAL A 259 12.48 5.10 32.11
C VAL A 259 11.61 5.69 33.23
N PRO A 260 11.78 5.25 34.49
CA PRO A 260 11.00 5.80 35.60
C PRO A 260 11.27 7.30 35.71
N VAL A 261 10.21 8.06 36.03
CA VAL A 261 10.35 9.50 36.28
C VAL A 261 11.30 9.69 37.45
N ALA A 262 12.27 10.59 37.28
CA ALA A 262 13.20 10.92 38.34
C ALA A 262 12.45 11.64 39.46
N GLU A 263 11.94 10.89 40.45
CA GLU A 263 11.29 11.43 41.64
C GLU A 263 12.19 12.53 42.22
N GLY A 264 11.72 13.77 42.14
CA GLY A 264 12.38 14.87 42.81
C GLY A 264 12.26 14.63 44.30
N ARG A 265 13.38 14.56 45.02
CA ARG A 265 13.30 14.89 46.45
C ARG A 265 12.87 16.36 46.52
N PRO A 266 11.78 16.69 47.25
CA PRO A 266 11.48 18.07 47.59
C PRO A 266 12.63 18.69 48.41
#